data_AF-A0A7S0XZF0-F1
#
_entry.id   AF-A0A7S0XZF0-F1
#
_cell.length_a   1.000
_cell.length_b   1.000
_cell.length_c   1.000
_cell.angle_alpha   90.00
_cell.angle_beta   90.00
_cell.angle_gamma   90.00
#
_symmetry.space_group_name_H-M   'P 1'
#
loop_
_entity.id
_entity.type
_entity.pdbx_description
1 polymer ?
#
loop_
_entity_poly.entity_id
_entity_poly.type
_entity_poly.pdbx_seq_one_letter_code
_entity_poly.pdbx_strand_id
1 'polypeptide(L)'
;PRGDNAYRALDQYLKPDTVYIVDGERPLRLVGKTRCFMTILITSPKREIWKEFSKGVSDRQLFVPTLSLTEMMQCWSLCFPQVGESEVKMRFQKWGGVPRSVLGKWASKESQARLEEQTKELDLAELERALFSEEVEQVTSRVLHLLPGTFKNGSVDYTSNIWDFASEYVQSLCVERWSKLSSQYFERMLARTSIGGAFGVLNGILFEAYAHRRLEQNPEPFSIRCVSDVNSNANDIKELISVVAE
;
A
#
# COMPACT_ATOMS: atom_id res chain seq x y z
N PRO A 1 -7.83 -34.23 4.81
CA PRO A 1 -9.13 -34.83 4.39
C PRO A 1 -10.21 -33.85 3.83
N ARG A 2 -9.91 -32.56 3.57
CA ARG A 2 -10.89 -31.59 3.02
C ARG A 2 -10.89 -31.47 1.48
N GLY A 3 -10.07 -32.25 0.77
CA GLY A 3 -9.87 -32.12 -0.68
C GLY A 3 -11.03 -32.68 -1.51
N ASP A 4 -11.20 -34.01 -1.53
CA ASP A 4 -11.90 -34.67 -2.64
C ASP A 4 -13.43 -34.50 -2.68
N ASN A 5 -14.08 -34.32 -1.52
CA ASN A 5 -15.54 -34.11 -1.48
C ASN A 5 -15.96 -32.70 -1.91
N ALA A 6 -15.11 -31.69 -1.70
CA ALA A 6 -15.39 -30.32 -2.13
C ALA A 6 -15.33 -30.21 -3.66
N TYR A 7 -14.36 -30.86 -4.30
CA TYR A 7 -14.21 -30.85 -5.76
C TYR A 7 -15.42 -31.46 -6.49
N ARG A 8 -15.99 -32.56 -5.97
CA ARG A 8 -17.19 -33.20 -6.55
C ARG A 8 -18.48 -32.40 -6.34
N ALA A 9 -18.57 -31.63 -5.26
CA ALA A 9 -19.72 -30.78 -4.98
C ALA A 9 -19.75 -29.58 -5.93
N LEU A 10 -18.60 -28.93 -6.18
CA LEU A 10 -18.53 -27.75 -7.04
C LEU A 10 -18.78 -28.04 -8.52
N ASP A 11 -18.35 -29.20 -9.05
CA ASP A 11 -18.57 -29.57 -10.45
C ASP A 11 -20.02 -29.44 -10.94
N GLN A 12 -20.97 -29.64 -10.05
CA GLN A 12 -22.41 -29.56 -10.30
C GLN A 12 -22.87 -28.12 -10.56
N TYR A 13 -22.13 -27.14 -10.02
CA TYR A 13 -22.42 -25.72 -10.04
C TYR A 13 -21.55 -24.93 -11.02
N LEU A 14 -20.52 -25.56 -11.61
CA LEU A 14 -19.59 -24.95 -12.56
C LEU A 14 -20.15 -25.02 -13.99
N LYS A 15 -21.07 -24.10 -14.27
CA LYS A 15 -21.64 -23.83 -15.59
C LYS A 15 -20.94 -22.61 -16.21
N PRO A 16 -20.99 -22.41 -17.54
CA PRO A 16 -20.31 -21.28 -18.19
C PRO A 16 -20.78 -19.89 -17.74
N ASP A 17 -22.00 -19.80 -17.22
CA ASP A 17 -22.63 -18.60 -16.67
C ASP A 17 -22.38 -18.40 -15.16
N THR A 18 -21.61 -19.29 -14.53
CA THR A 18 -21.28 -19.20 -13.11
C THR A 18 -20.13 -18.21 -12.86
N VAL A 19 -20.27 -17.37 -11.85
CA VAL A 19 -19.17 -16.57 -11.29
C VAL A 19 -18.70 -17.22 -9.99
N TYR A 20 -17.43 -17.63 -9.96
CA TYR A 20 -16.79 -18.21 -8.78
C TYR A 20 -15.99 -17.14 -8.03
N ILE A 21 -16.51 -16.69 -6.89
CA ILE A 21 -15.86 -15.69 -6.03
C ILE A 21 -15.10 -16.40 -4.91
N VAL A 22 -13.83 -16.07 -4.75
CA VAL A 22 -12.95 -16.60 -3.70
C VAL A 22 -12.40 -15.44 -2.89
N ASP A 23 -12.59 -15.46 -1.58
CA ASP A 23 -12.11 -14.41 -0.68
C ASP A 23 -11.01 -14.95 0.25
N GLY A 24 -9.81 -14.40 0.13
CA GLY A 24 -8.68 -14.63 1.03
C GLY A 24 -8.08 -16.04 1.01
N GLU A 25 -8.51 -16.90 0.09
CA GLU A 25 -8.15 -18.31 0.00
C GLU A 25 -7.65 -18.68 -1.39
N ARG A 26 -6.94 -19.82 -1.49
CA ARG A 26 -6.47 -20.30 -2.81
C ARG A 26 -7.67 -20.78 -3.64
N PRO A 27 -7.83 -20.30 -4.89
CA PRO A 27 -8.87 -20.81 -5.76
C PRO A 27 -8.59 -22.27 -6.11
N LEU A 28 -9.66 -23.06 -6.24
CA LEU A 28 -9.56 -24.47 -6.60
C LEU A 28 -9.04 -24.58 -8.04
N ARG A 29 -7.91 -25.29 -8.22
CA ARG A 29 -7.38 -25.58 -9.56
C ARG A 29 -8.14 -26.73 -10.19
N LEU A 30 -8.95 -26.42 -11.18
CA LEU A 30 -9.68 -27.41 -11.97
C LEU A 30 -8.87 -27.80 -13.21
N VAL A 31 -7.77 -28.52 -12.96
CA VAL A 31 -6.92 -29.03 -14.04
C VAL A 31 -7.74 -29.97 -14.94
N GLY A 32 -7.70 -29.73 -16.25
CA GLY A 32 -8.35 -30.61 -17.25
C GLY A 32 -9.85 -30.41 -17.45
N LYS A 33 -10.46 -29.35 -16.88
CA LYS A 33 -11.89 -29.06 -17.10
C LYS A 33 -12.08 -28.03 -18.20
N THR A 34 -12.84 -28.42 -19.22
CA THR A 34 -13.16 -27.66 -20.44
C THR A 34 -14.20 -26.56 -20.24
N ARG A 35 -14.63 -26.30 -18.99
CA ARG A 35 -15.67 -25.31 -18.70
C ARG A 35 -15.02 -24.00 -18.26
N CYS A 36 -15.09 -23.00 -19.12
CA CYS A 36 -14.75 -21.62 -18.79
C CYS A 36 -15.87 -21.04 -17.92
N PHE A 37 -15.57 -20.69 -16.68
CA PHE A 37 -16.44 -19.89 -15.82
C PHE A 37 -15.58 -18.79 -15.20
N MET A 38 -16.16 -17.62 -14.96
CA MET A 38 -15.43 -16.46 -14.47
C MET A 38 -15.01 -16.69 -13.02
N THR A 39 -13.72 -16.60 -12.71
CA THR A 39 -13.22 -16.67 -11.32
C THR A 39 -12.75 -15.30 -10.87
N ILE A 40 -13.31 -14.80 -9.78
CA ILE A 40 -12.92 -13.55 -9.13
C ILE A 40 -12.22 -13.91 -7.81
N LEU A 41 -10.91 -13.72 -7.76
CA LEU A 41 -10.13 -13.86 -6.55
C LEU A 41 -9.99 -12.49 -5.88
N ILE A 42 -10.56 -12.36 -4.68
CA ILE A 42 -10.40 -11.21 -3.80
C ILE A 42 -9.40 -11.63 -2.73
N THR A 43 -8.28 -10.93 -2.63
CA THR A 43 -7.27 -11.24 -1.62
C THR A 43 -6.46 -10.00 -1.29
N SER A 44 -5.95 -9.96 -0.06
CA SER A 44 -4.80 -9.11 0.25
C SER A 44 -3.64 -9.43 -0.73
N PRO A 45 -2.70 -8.50 -0.95
CA PRO A 45 -1.50 -8.78 -1.73
C PRO A 45 -0.70 -9.83 -0.96
N LYS A 46 -1.03 -11.10 -1.20
CA LYS A 46 -0.42 -12.28 -0.60
C LYS A 46 0.03 -13.14 -1.75
N ARG A 47 1.29 -13.03 -2.11
CA ARG A 47 1.85 -13.69 -3.30
C ARG A 47 1.61 -15.20 -3.31
N GLU A 48 1.64 -15.83 -2.14
CA GLU A 48 1.33 -17.26 -1.97
C GLU A 48 -0.10 -17.66 -2.39
N ILE A 49 -1.03 -16.71 -2.49
CA ILE A 49 -2.43 -16.94 -2.87
C ILE A 49 -2.63 -16.66 -4.35
N TRP A 50 -2.20 -15.50 -4.84
CA TRP A 50 -2.54 -15.04 -6.20
C TRP A 50 -1.52 -15.46 -7.27
N LYS A 51 -0.23 -15.68 -6.96
CA LYS A 51 0.83 -15.92 -7.96
C LYS A 51 0.53 -17.12 -8.85
N GLU A 52 -0.02 -18.17 -8.28
CA GLU A 52 -0.36 -19.38 -9.04
C GLU A 52 -1.66 -19.23 -9.85
N PHE A 53 -2.52 -18.29 -9.48
CA PHE A 53 -3.74 -17.94 -10.20
C PHE A 53 -3.44 -17.03 -11.40
N SER A 54 -2.51 -16.08 -11.25
CA SER A 54 -2.08 -15.13 -12.30
C SER A 54 -1.21 -15.74 -13.40
N LYS A 55 -0.95 -17.05 -13.37
CA LYS A 55 -0.25 -17.76 -14.46
C LYS A 55 -1.21 -18.22 -15.57
N GLY A 56 -2.52 -18.02 -15.39
CA GLY A 56 -3.54 -18.37 -16.38
C GLY A 56 -3.47 -17.48 -17.64
N VAL A 57 -4.09 -17.92 -18.73
CA VAL A 57 -3.97 -17.29 -20.07
C VAL A 57 -4.81 -15.99 -20.22
N SER A 58 -5.62 -15.62 -19.23
CA SER A 58 -6.52 -14.45 -19.29
C SER A 58 -6.82 -13.87 -17.90
N ASP A 59 -5.80 -13.69 -17.06
CA ASP A 59 -5.97 -13.01 -15.78
C ASP A 59 -5.95 -11.48 -15.94
N ARG A 60 -6.76 -10.79 -15.13
CA ARG A 60 -6.71 -9.33 -14.99
C ARG A 60 -6.61 -9.01 -13.52
N GLN A 61 -5.48 -8.43 -13.12
CA GLN A 61 -5.28 -7.94 -11.76
C GLN A 61 -5.88 -6.54 -11.63
N LEU A 62 -6.64 -6.32 -10.56
CA LEU A 62 -7.22 -5.03 -10.21
C LEU A 62 -6.93 -4.72 -8.74
N PHE A 63 -6.68 -3.45 -8.43
CA PHE A 63 -6.42 -2.97 -7.08
C PHE A 63 -7.64 -2.25 -6.53
N VAL A 64 -8.14 -2.67 -5.37
CA VAL A 64 -9.34 -2.09 -4.76
C VAL A 64 -8.92 -0.93 -3.85
N PRO A 65 -9.53 0.26 -3.96
CA PRO A 65 -9.25 1.37 -3.06
C PRO A 65 -9.72 1.05 -1.63
N THR A 66 -9.17 1.78 -0.67
CA THR A 66 -9.68 1.80 0.70
C THR A 66 -10.97 2.61 0.78
N LEU A 67 -11.76 2.41 1.84
CA LEU A 67 -13.01 3.16 2.02
C LEU A 67 -12.72 4.61 2.38
N SER A 68 -13.52 5.52 1.82
CA SER A 68 -13.64 6.89 2.31
C SER A 68 -14.25 6.91 3.71
N LEU A 69 -14.12 8.05 4.41
CA LEU A 69 -14.77 8.24 5.71
C LEU A 69 -16.30 8.07 5.59
N THR A 70 -16.91 8.57 4.52
CA THR A 70 -18.35 8.45 4.29
C THR A 70 -18.78 6.98 4.18
N GLU A 71 -18.08 6.19 3.36
CA GLU A 71 -18.34 4.76 3.21
C GLU A 71 -18.06 3.99 4.52
N MET A 72 -17.02 4.38 5.26
CA MET A 72 -16.71 3.80 6.56
C MET A 72 -17.86 4.04 7.57
N MET A 73 -18.39 5.26 7.61
CA MET A 73 -19.50 5.62 8.49
C MET A 73 -20.79 4.90 8.10
N GLN A 74 -21.07 4.73 6.80
CA GLN A 74 -22.20 3.94 6.33
C GLN A 74 -22.05 2.47 6.76
N CYS A 75 -20.88 1.87 6.52
CA CYS A 75 -20.58 0.50 6.92
C CYS A 75 -20.71 0.30 8.44
N TRP A 76 -20.18 1.24 9.22
CA TRP A 76 -20.31 1.25 10.67
C TRP A 76 -21.77 1.26 11.13
N SER A 77 -22.59 2.18 10.59
CA SER A 77 -23.99 2.33 10.99
C SER A 77 -24.82 1.07 10.75
N LEU A 78 -24.50 0.31 9.71
CA LEU A 78 -25.21 -0.91 9.33
C LEU A 78 -24.72 -2.15 10.09
N CYS A 79 -23.41 -2.27 10.30
CA CYS A 79 -22.80 -3.53 10.72
C CYS A 79 -22.15 -3.49 12.11
N PHE A 80 -21.81 -2.31 12.63
CA PHE A 80 -21.04 -2.15 13.87
C PHE A 80 -21.56 -1.04 14.81
N PRO A 81 -22.89 -0.89 15.01
CA PRO A 81 -23.46 0.21 15.80
C PRO A 81 -23.02 0.23 17.28
N GLN A 82 -22.48 -0.88 17.78
CA GLN A 82 -21.91 -0.98 19.13
C GLN A 82 -20.62 -0.20 19.34
N VAL A 83 -19.90 0.16 18.26
CA VAL A 83 -18.71 1.01 18.36
C VAL A 83 -19.16 2.46 18.37
N GLY A 84 -18.64 3.28 19.27
CA GLY A 84 -18.99 4.70 19.30
C GLY A 84 -18.52 5.43 18.02
N GLU A 85 -19.34 6.34 17.50
CA GLU A 85 -19.02 7.14 16.30
C GLU A 85 -17.66 7.84 16.40
N SER A 86 -17.41 8.55 17.51
CA SER A 86 -16.15 9.28 17.74
C SER A 86 -14.95 8.36 17.71
N GLU A 87 -15.11 7.12 18.20
CA GLU A 87 -14.07 6.11 18.21
C GLU A 87 -13.78 5.61 16.78
N VAL A 88 -14.80 5.43 15.93
CA VAL A 88 -14.62 5.08 14.51
C VAL A 88 -13.87 6.18 13.77
N LYS A 89 -14.24 7.44 13.97
CA LYS A 89 -13.58 8.59 13.33
C LYS A 89 -12.12 8.71 13.75
N MET A 90 -11.83 8.58 15.05
CA MET A 90 -10.47 8.60 15.57
C MET A 90 -9.62 7.44 15.03
N ARG A 91 -10.19 6.24 14.95
CA ARG A 91 -9.52 5.09 14.33
C ARG A 91 -9.28 5.29 12.84
N PHE A 92 -10.24 5.82 12.10
CA PHE A 92 -10.06 6.13 10.68
C PHE A 92 -8.89 7.09 10.44
N GLN A 93 -8.75 8.12 11.28
CA GLN A 93 -7.60 9.04 11.21
C GLN A 93 -6.26 8.33 11.43
N LYS A 94 -6.21 7.33 12.31
CA LYS A 94 -4.99 6.56 12.58
C LYS A 94 -4.69 5.51 11.50
N TRP A 95 -5.70 4.74 11.08
CA TRP A 95 -5.54 3.52 10.29
C TRP A 95 -5.95 3.66 8.83
N GLY A 96 -6.48 4.81 8.44
CA GLY A 96 -7.05 5.05 7.12
C GLY A 96 -8.31 4.24 6.84
N GLY A 97 -8.57 4.04 5.55
CA GLY A 97 -9.82 3.48 5.04
C GLY A 97 -9.97 1.95 5.09
N VAL A 98 -9.18 1.23 5.90
CA VAL A 98 -9.26 -0.24 5.97
C VAL A 98 -10.32 -0.67 6.99
N PRO A 99 -11.47 -1.27 6.58
CA PRO A 99 -12.58 -1.54 7.50
C PRO A 99 -12.21 -2.52 8.61
N ARG A 100 -11.37 -3.51 8.31
CA ARG A 100 -10.89 -4.50 9.28
C ARG A 100 -10.11 -3.85 10.43
N SER A 101 -9.35 -2.79 10.14
CA SER A 101 -8.55 -2.04 11.10
C SER A 101 -9.42 -1.10 11.94
N VAL A 102 -10.38 -0.41 11.30
CA VAL A 102 -11.22 0.60 11.95
C VAL A 102 -12.38 -0.01 12.75
N LEU A 103 -13.08 -1.00 12.18
CA LEU A 103 -14.32 -1.57 12.71
C LEU A 103 -14.12 -2.97 13.33
N GLY A 104 -13.04 -3.67 12.97
CA GLY A 104 -12.77 -5.04 13.40
C GLY A 104 -12.04 -5.19 14.72
N LYS A 105 -11.60 -6.41 15.03
CA LYS A 105 -10.89 -6.76 16.30
C LYS A 105 -9.52 -6.07 16.45
N TRP A 106 -8.94 -5.60 15.34
CA TRP A 106 -7.72 -4.78 15.30
C TRP A 106 -7.93 -3.39 15.92
N ALA A 107 -9.16 -3.06 16.29
CA ALA A 107 -9.50 -1.80 16.90
C ALA A 107 -9.51 -1.86 18.44
N SER A 108 -9.08 -2.98 19.04
CA SER A 108 -8.89 -3.09 20.49
C SER A 108 -7.78 -2.15 20.98
N LYS A 109 -7.81 -1.77 22.27
CA LYS A 109 -6.76 -0.91 22.86
C LYS A 109 -5.36 -1.52 22.71
N GLU A 110 -5.26 -2.83 22.82
CA GLU A 110 -4.01 -3.59 22.66
C GLU A 110 -3.50 -3.50 21.21
N SER A 111 -4.41 -3.55 20.24
CA SER A 111 -4.06 -3.42 18.82
C SER A 111 -3.63 -1.99 18.45
N GLN A 112 -4.22 -0.97 19.09
CA GLN A 112 -3.78 0.43 18.94
C GLN A 112 -2.40 0.67 19.57
N ALA A 113 -2.18 0.18 20.79
CA ALA A 113 -0.87 0.27 21.45
C ALA A 113 0.22 -0.41 20.59
N ARG A 114 -0.12 -1.56 20.00
CA ARG A 114 0.77 -2.28 19.09
C ARG A 114 1.09 -1.51 17.81
N LEU A 115 0.19 -0.69 17.27
CA LEU A 115 0.52 0.17 16.11
C LEU A 115 1.54 1.22 16.48
N GLU A 116 1.31 1.92 17.59
CA GLU A 116 2.22 2.98 18.03
C GLU A 116 3.59 2.39 18.40
N GLU A 117 3.62 1.23 19.04
CA GLU A 117 4.84 0.48 19.33
C GLU A 117 5.53 -0.01 18.05
N GLN A 118 4.81 -0.60 17.10
CA GLN A 118 5.41 -1.05 15.84
C GLN A 118 5.84 0.09 14.92
N THR A 119 5.14 1.22 14.95
CA THR A 119 5.58 2.44 14.25
C THR A 119 6.84 3.00 14.92
N LYS A 120 6.96 2.87 16.25
CA LYS A 120 8.19 3.19 17.01
C LYS A 120 9.29 2.15 16.83
N GLU A 121 8.98 0.90 16.52
CA GLU A 121 9.98 -0.16 16.27
C GLU A 121 10.33 -0.30 14.80
N LEU A 122 9.63 0.42 13.91
CA LEU A 122 9.82 0.35 12.47
C LEU A 122 11.28 0.70 12.12
N ASP A 123 12.05 -0.34 11.87
CA ASP A 123 13.41 -0.24 11.38
C ASP A 123 13.32 0.19 9.91
N LEU A 124 13.84 1.38 9.62
CA LEU A 124 13.91 1.89 8.26
C LEU A 124 14.66 0.94 7.32
N ALA A 125 15.68 0.25 7.82
CA ALA A 125 16.40 -0.74 7.04
C ALA A 125 15.54 -1.99 6.78
N GLU A 126 14.61 -2.30 7.68
CA GLU A 126 13.61 -3.36 7.48
C GLU A 126 12.53 -2.92 6.50
N LEU A 127 12.01 -1.70 6.59
CA LEU A 127 11.08 -1.16 5.62
C LEU A 127 11.72 -1.09 4.23
N GLU A 128 12.96 -0.59 4.13
CA GLU A 128 13.72 -0.55 2.89
C GLU A 128 13.92 -1.97 2.31
N ARG A 129 14.34 -2.93 3.14
CA ARG A 129 14.44 -4.34 2.69
C ARG A 129 13.09 -4.87 2.25
N ALA A 130 12.03 -4.59 3.01
CA ALA A 130 10.69 -5.07 2.74
C ALA A 130 10.17 -4.53 1.40
N LEU A 131 10.26 -3.22 1.14
CA LEU A 131 9.76 -2.57 -0.08
C LEU A 131 10.33 -3.13 -1.39
N PHE A 132 11.56 -3.65 -1.33
CA PHE A 132 12.26 -4.21 -2.50
C PHE A 132 12.45 -5.74 -2.42
N SER A 133 11.83 -6.43 -1.46
CA SER A 133 11.85 -7.89 -1.34
C SER A 133 10.50 -8.52 -1.67
N GLU A 134 10.39 -9.85 -1.57
CA GLU A 134 9.09 -10.54 -1.66
C GLU A 134 8.32 -10.49 -0.32
N GLU A 135 8.89 -9.90 0.74
CA GLU A 135 8.37 -9.89 2.11
C GLU A 135 7.66 -8.59 2.50
N VAL A 136 7.51 -7.65 1.54
CA VAL A 136 6.78 -6.37 1.67
C VAL A 136 5.52 -6.55 2.54
N GLU A 137 4.75 -7.59 2.25
CA GLU A 137 3.39 -7.82 2.71
C GLU A 137 3.22 -7.89 4.25
N GLN A 138 4.21 -8.42 4.99
CA GLN A 138 4.08 -8.62 6.44
C GLN A 138 4.42 -7.37 7.24
N VAL A 139 5.39 -6.58 6.78
CA VAL A 139 5.89 -5.38 7.45
C VAL A 139 5.08 -4.14 7.02
N THR A 140 4.66 -4.09 5.75
CA THR A 140 4.06 -2.87 5.21
C THR A 140 2.57 -2.74 5.47
N SER A 141 1.79 -3.82 5.62
CA SER A 141 0.32 -3.76 5.63
C SER A 141 -0.32 -2.89 6.73
N ARG A 142 0.46 -2.43 7.73
CA ARG A 142 0.01 -1.52 8.79
C ARG A 142 0.49 -0.08 8.61
N VAL A 143 1.58 0.11 7.87
CA VAL A 143 2.24 1.41 7.68
C VAL A 143 1.96 1.97 6.28
N LEU A 144 1.93 1.09 5.29
CA LEU A 144 1.65 1.40 3.90
C LEU A 144 0.47 0.59 3.39
N HIS A 145 -0.33 1.22 2.57
CA HIS A 145 -1.39 0.58 1.81
C HIS A 145 -0.99 0.49 0.35
N LEU A 146 -1.39 -0.62 -0.28
CA LEU A 146 -1.36 -0.78 -1.71
C LEU A 146 -2.66 -0.22 -2.27
N LEU A 147 -2.58 0.90 -2.98
CA LEU A 147 -3.72 1.63 -3.51
C LEU A 147 -3.72 1.59 -5.04
N PRO A 148 -4.88 1.74 -5.70
CA PRO A 148 -4.91 1.90 -7.15
C PRO A 148 -4.20 3.19 -7.57
N GLY A 149 -3.65 3.19 -8.78
CA GLY A 149 -3.06 4.39 -9.37
C GLY A 149 -4.12 5.44 -9.74
N THR A 150 -3.66 6.56 -10.30
CA THR A 150 -4.54 7.65 -10.76
C THR A 150 -4.11 8.09 -12.15
N PHE A 151 -5.06 8.22 -13.07
CA PHE A 151 -4.82 8.79 -14.40
C PHE A 151 -4.58 10.30 -14.33
N LYS A 152 -4.00 10.88 -15.38
CA LYS A 152 -3.75 12.34 -15.45
C LYS A 152 -5.00 13.21 -15.28
N ASN A 153 -6.17 12.68 -15.59
CA ASN A 153 -7.45 13.37 -15.43
C ASN A 153 -8.05 13.24 -14.01
N GLY A 154 -7.33 12.63 -13.07
CA GLY A 154 -7.77 12.43 -11.69
C GLY A 154 -8.67 11.21 -11.46
N SER A 155 -9.00 10.44 -12.50
CA SER A 155 -9.78 9.21 -12.34
C SER A 155 -8.93 8.04 -11.86
N VAL A 156 -9.55 7.11 -11.12
CA VAL A 156 -8.87 5.96 -10.53
C VAL A 156 -8.44 4.96 -11.61
N ASP A 157 -7.17 4.58 -11.60
CA ASP A 157 -6.62 3.50 -12.42
C ASP A 157 -6.51 2.22 -11.58
N TYR A 158 -7.51 1.36 -11.71
CA TYR A 158 -7.54 0.07 -11.01
C TYR A 158 -6.50 -0.93 -11.52
N THR A 159 -5.83 -0.67 -12.64
CA THR A 159 -4.86 -1.61 -13.26
C THR A 159 -3.43 -1.35 -12.84
N SER A 160 -3.12 -0.15 -12.36
CA SER A 160 -1.85 0.20 -11.73
C SER A 160 -2.01 0.33 -10.22
N ASN A 161 -0.88 0.35 -9.51
CA ASN A 161 -0.85 0.52 -8.07
C ASN A 161 0.22 1.51 -7.64
N ILE A 162 0.01 2.05 -6.45
CA ILE A 162 0.97 2.85 -5.70
C ILE A 162 1.07 2.33 -4.27
N TRP A 163 2.22 2.55 -3.66
CA TRP A 163 2.39 2.44 -2.22
C TRP A 163 2.30 3.82 -1.60
N ASP A 164 1.40 3.94 -0.63
CA ASP A 164 1.19 5.17 0.15
C ASP A 164 1.03 4.83 1.63
N PHE A 165 1.19 5.82 2.52
CA PHE A 165 0.98 5.62 3.94
C PHE A 165 -0.46 5.22 4.25
N ALA A 166 -0.61 4.45 5.31
CA ALA A 166 -1.92 4.02 5.78
C ALA A 166 -2.83 5.21 6.13
N SER A 167 -2.24 6.29 6.65
CA SER A 167 -2.88 7.55 6.97
C SER A 167 -1.85 8.67 7.08
N GLU A 168 -2.33 9.92 7.07
CA GLU A 168 -1.51 11.11 7.34
C GLU A 168 -0.89 11.08 8.75
N TYR A 169 -1.57 10.47 9.72
CA TYR A 169 -1.04 10.26 11.07
C TYR A 169 0.19 9.34 11.05
N VAL A 170 0.09 8.21 10.36
CA VAL A 170 1.20 7.25 10.22
C VAL A 170 2.35 7.89 9.43
N GLN A 171 2.05 8.60 8.34
CA GLN A 171 3.03 9.39 7.60
C GLN A 171 3.79 10.34 8.52
N SER A 172 3.08 11.12 9.33
CA SER A 172 3.68 12.11 10.24
C SER A 172 4.58 11.44 11.27
N LEU A 173 4.15 10.34 11.88
CA LEU A 173 4.97 9.56 12.83
C LEU A 173 6.24 9.02 12.17
N CYS A 174 6.11 8.48 10.96
CA CYS A 174 7.23 7.98 10.17
C CYS A 174 8.19 9.12 9.85
N VAL A 175 7.72 10.22 9.25
CA VAL A 175 8.52 11.40 8.89
C VAL A 175 9.24 11.99 10.10
N GLU A 176 8.54 12.21 11.22
CA GLU A 176 9.12 12.78 12.44
C GLU A 176 10.24 11.91 13.01
N ARG A 177 10.09 10.58 12.92
CA ARG A 177 11.10 9.62 13.39
C ARG A 177 12.26 9.49 12.42
N TRP A 178 11.98 9.56 11.13
CA TRP A 178 12.95 9.41 10.08
C TRP A 178 13.83 10.65 10.00
N SER A 179 13.26 11.87 9.93
CA SER A 179 14.00 13.05 10.42
C SER A 179 14.50 12.68 11.83
N LYS A 180 15.69 12.96 12.33
CA LYS A 180 16.29 12.39 13.57
C LYS A 180 17.19 11.18 13.27
N LEU A 181 16.87 10.33 12.30
CA LEU A 181 17.82 9.35 11.77
C LEU A 181 18.83 10.05 10.82
N SER A 182 20.02 9.47 10.69
CA SER A 182 21.17 10.03 9.95
C SER A 182 20.83 10.36 8.49
N SER A 183 21.33 11.51 7.99
CA SER A 183 21.11 12.00 6.62
C SER A 183 21.46 10.97 5.53
N GLN A 184 22.48 10.13 5.78
CA GLN A 184 22.93 9.10 4.83
C GLN A 184 21.91 7.98 4.60
N TYR A 185 20.97 7.75 5.53
CA TYR A 185 19.89 6.77 5.32
C TYR A 185 18.78 7.36 4.46
N PHE A 186 18.46 8.64 4.64
CA PHE A 186 17.50 9.34 3.80
C PHE A 186 17.94 9.40 2.35
N GLU A 187 19.19 9.79 2.12
CA GLU A 187 19.75 9.88 0.77
C GLU A 187 19.70 8.52 0.06
N ARG A 188 20.02 7.43 0.76
CA ARG A 188 19.89 6.06 0.23
C ARG A 188 18.44 5.68 -0.08
N MET A 189 17.52 5.94 0.84
CA MET A 189 16.10 5.61 0.64
C MET A 189 15.50 6.43 -0.51
N LEU A 190 15.85 7.71 -0.63
CA LEU A 190 15.44 8.58 -1.72
C LEU A 190 15.99 8.09 -3.06
N ALA A 191 17.28 7.76 -3.14
CA ALA A 191 17.90 7.25 -4.37
C ALA A 191 17.31 5.92 -4.86
N ARG A 192 16.78 5.09 -3.95
CA ARG A 192 16.15 3.80 -4.32
C ARG A 192 14.68 3.95 -4.68
N THR A 193 13.96 4.86 -4.03
CA THR A 193 12.55 5.13 -4.34
C THR A 193 12.40 6.05 -5.56
N SER A 194 13.46 6.76 -5.98
CA SER A 194 13.49 7.60 -7.18
C SER A 194 13.55 6.82 -8.49
N ILE A 195 13.64 5.49 -8.45
CA ILE A 195 13.65 4.61 -9.64
C ILE A 195 12.28 4.66 -10.37
N GLY A 196 11.26 5.29 -9.77
CA GLY A 196 9.95 5.50 -10.39
C GLY A 196 9.03 4.28 -10.29
N GLY A 197 7.78 4.44 -10.73
CA GLY A 197 6.74 3.40 -10.63
C GLY A 197 5.91 3.50 -9.35
N ALA A 198 5.56 2.35 -8.76
CA ALA A 198 4.62 2.25 -7.64
C ALA A 198 5.06 3.01 -6.36
N PHE A 199 6.34 3.37 -6.24
CA PHE A 199 6.89 4.10 -5.08
C PHE A 199 7.01 5.61 -5.29
N GLY A 200 6.54 6.17 -6.40
CA GLY A 200 6.69 7.60 -6.69
C GLY A 200 6.05 8.51 -5.64
N VAL A 201 4.88 8.13 -5.12
CA VAL A 201 4.18 8.88 -4.05
C VAL A 201 5.00 8.87 -2.76
N LEU A 202 5.44 7.67 -2.34
CA LEU A 202 6.30 7.51 -1.17
C LEU A 202 7.61 8.31 -1.32
N ASN A 203 8.23 8.31 -2.50
CA ASN A 203 9.44 9.10 -2.78
C ASN A 203 9.19 10.60 -2.58
N GLY A 204 8.08 11.13 -3.10
CA GLY A 204 7.72 12.54 -2.95
C GLY A 204 7.58 12.96 -1.49
N ILE A 205 6.85 12.17 -0.70
CA ILE A 205 6.66 12.42 0.75
C ILE A 205 8.00 12.40 1.49
N LEU A 206 8.84 11.42 1.20
CA LEU A 206 10.17 11.30 1.81
C LEU A 206 11.09 12.44 1.42
N PHE A 207 11.02 12.88 0.16
CA PHE A 207 11.84 13.97 -0.37
C PHE A 207 11.45 15.28 0.29
N GLU A 208 10.15 15.56 0.39
CA GLU A 208 9.64 16.76 1.06
C GLU A 208 10.10 16.83 2.52
N ALA A 209 9.96 15.73 3.26
CA ALA A 209 10.45 15.62 4.64
C ALA A 209 11.97 15.87 4.75
N TYR A 210 12.75 15.32 3.82
CA TYR A 210 14.20 15.53 3.77
C TYR A 210 14.55 16.98 3.45
N ALA A 211 13.88 17.57 2.45
CA ALA A 211 14.10 18.94 2.02
C ALA A 211 13.84 19.90 3.17
N HIS A 212 12.67 19.83 3.83
CA HIS A 212 12.36 20.68 4.99
C HIS A 212 13.47 20.66 6.05
N ARG A 213 13.98 19.48 6.40
CA ARG A 213 15.07 19.35 7.37
C ARG A 213 16.38 19.99 6.89
N ARG A 214 16.77 19.81 5.63
CA ARG A 214 17.99 20.45 5.11
C ARG A 214 17.85 21.96 5.06
N LEU A 215 16.68 22.46 4.69
CA LEU A 215 16.38 23.89 4.69
C LEU A 215 16.45 24.48 6.11
N GLU A 216 15.98 23.75 7.14
CA GLU A 216 16.09 24.17 8.54
C GLU A 216 17.53 24.17 9.08
N GLN A 217 18.34 23.19 8.67
CA GLN A 217 19.72 23.04 9.16
C GLN A 217 20.72 23.99 8.49
N ASN A 218 20.47 24.34 7.23
CA ASN A 218 21.32 25.23 6.43
C ASN A 218 20.48 26.41 5.92
N PRO A 219 20.28 27.47 6.74
CA PRO A 219 19.47 28.63 6.36
C PRO A 219 20.13 29.54 5.31
N GLU A 220 21.28 29.15 4.76
CA GLU A 220 21.96 29.84 3.67
C GLU A 220 21.04 29.91 2.42
N PRO A 221 21.12 30.97 1.60
CA PRO A 221 20.30 31.08 0.41
C PRO A 221 20.61 29.98 -0.62
N PHE A 222 19.64 29.12 -0.90
CA PHE A 222 19.76 28.08 -1.92
C PHE A 222 19.76 28.71 -3.32
N SER A 223 20.65 28.22 -4.19
CA SER A 223 20.62 28.59 -5.61
C SER A 223 19.43 27.91 -6.29
N ILE A 224 18.35 28.66 -6.51
CA ILE A 224 17.18 28.18 -7.26
C ILE A 224 17.52 28.19 -8.75
N ARG A 225 17.57 27.02 -9.38
CA ARG A 225 17.71 26.89 -10.84
C ARG A 225 16.33 26.88 -11.50
N CYS A 226 16.15 27.65 -12.57
CA CYS A 226 14.89 27.66 -13.31
C CYS A 226 14.75 26.36 -14.11
N VAL A 227 13.61 25.68 -13.97
CA VAL A 227 13.33 24.38 -14.62
C VAL A 227 13.28 24.50 -16.14
N SER A 228 13.10 25.71 -16.69
CA SER A 228 13.14 25.98 -18.13
C SER A 228 14.50 25.75 -18.79
N ASP A 229 15.58 25.67 -18.00
CA ASP A 229 16.95 25.60 -18.52
C ASP A 229 17.47 24.16 -18.66
N VAL A 230 16.64 23.16 -18.35
CA VAL A 230 17.01 21.74 -18.40
C VAL A 230 16.64 21.17 -19.77
N ASN A 231 17.63 21.05 -20.67
CA ASN A 231 17.52 20.18 -21.83
C ASN A 231 17.44 18.73 -21.32
N SER A 232 16.25 18.14 -21.38
CA SER A 232 15.89 16.82 -20.87
C SER A 232 16.85 15.69 -21.28
N ASN A 233 17.95 15.53 -20.55
CA ASN A 233 18.85 14.38 -20.64
C ASN A 233 18.98 13.73 -19.25
N ALA A 234 18.88 12.41 -19.22
CA ALA A 234 18.82 11.58 -18.00
C ALA A 234 20.05 11.67 -17.06
N ASN A 235 21.09 12.41 -17.45
CA ASN A 235 22.27 12.64 -16.61
C ASN A 235 22.04 13.72 -15.54
N ASP A 236 21.05 14.61 -15.72
CA ASP A 236 20.84 15.76 -14.83
C ASP A 236 20.26 15.38 -13.46
N ILE A 237 19.59 14.23 -13.36
CA ILE A 237 19.05 13.72 -12.08
C ILE A 237 20.18 13.27 -11.15
N LYS A 238 21.31 12.79 -11.67
CA LYS A 238 22.47 12.43 -10.84
C LYS A 238 23.16 13.67 -10.26
N GLU A 239 23.15 14.77 -10.99
CA GLU A 239 23.73 16.05 -10.56
C GLU A 239 22.89 16.71 -9.44
N LEU A 240 21.57 16.56 -9.49
CA LEU A 240 20.65 17.03 -8.44
C LEU A 240 20.88 16.34 -7.08
N ILE A 241 21.32 15.08 -7.07
CA ILE A 241 21.61 14.37 -5.82
C ILE A 241 22.96 14.80 -5.23
N SER A 242 23.96 15.14 -6.06
CA SER A 242 25.28 15.57 -5.56
C SER A 242 25.28 16.97 -4.95
N VAL A 243 24.45 17.89 -5.46
CA VAL A 243 24.41 19.28 -4.96
C VAL A 243 23.70 19.40 -3.60
N VAL A 244 22.87 18.43 -3.23
CA VAL A 244 22.17 18.40 -1.93
C VAL A 244 22.96 17.64 -0.86
N ALA A 245 24.09 17.03 -1.24
CA ALA A 245 24.96 16.23 -0.37
C ALA A 245 26.19 17.01 0.18
N GLU A 246 26.44 18.23 -0.29
CA GLU A 246 27.41 19.19 0.30
C GLU A 246 26.73 20.14 1.29
#